data_AF-A0AAJ1HBH6-F1
#
_entry.id   AF-A0AAJ1HBH6-F1
#
_cell.length_a   1.000
_cell.length_b   1.000
_cell.length_c   1.000
_cell.angle_alpha   90.00
_cell.angle_beta   90.00
_cell.angle_gamma   90.00
#
_symmetry.space_group_name_H-M   'P 1'
#
loop_
_entity.id
_entity.type
_entity.pdbx_description
1 polymer ?
#
loop_
_entity_poly.entity_id
_entity_poly.type
_entity_poly.pdbx_seq_one_letter_code
_entity_poly.pdbx_strand_id
1 'polypeptide(L)' 'MTARQSLSELRSQPAEWHRQGMWHPTEIEMMVHHRLLENVPAEPSYGDFFRTT' A
#
# COMPACT_ATOMS: atom_id res chain seq x y z
N MET A 1 3.03 1.25 -24.00
CA MET A 1 2.24 1.83 -22.89
C MET A 1 1.56 0.70 -22.16
N THR A 2 2.01 0.36 -20.94
CA THR A 2 1.37 -0.68 -20.13
C THR A 2 0.00 -0.16 -19.70
N ALA A 3 -1.07 -0.85 -20.08
CA ALA A 3 -2.42 -0.49 -19.66
C ALA A 3 -2.45 -0.46 -18.12
N ARG A 4 -2.91 0.66 -17.55
CA ARG A 4 -2.98 0.87 -16.11
C ARG A 4 -4.15 0.02 -15.59
N GLN A 5 -3.87 -1.23 -15.22
CA GLN A 5 -4.85 -2.13 -14.64
C GLN A 5 -5.47 -1.49 -13.39
N SER A 6 -6.78 -1.65 -13.22
CA SER A 6 -7.45 -1.17 -12.02
C SER A 6 -6.95 -1.98 -10.80
N LEU A 7 -6.91 -1.34 -9.62
CA LEU A 7 -6.55 -2.03 -8.38
C LEU A 7 -7.45 -3.24 -8.08
N SER A 8 -8.72 -3.19 -8.50
CA SER A 8 -9.65 -4.31 -8.40
C SER A 8 -9.24 -5.52 -9.25
N GLU A 9 -8.76 -5.28 -10.47
CA GLU A 9 -8.30 -6.36 -11.37
C GLU A 9 -6.97 -6.97 -10.90
N LEU A 10 -6.09 -6.16 -10.33
CA LEU A 10 -4.87 -6.67 -9.71
C LEU A 10 -5.21 -7.54 -8.50
N ARG A 11 -6.13 -7.10 -7.62
CA ARG A 11 -6.55 -7.88 -6.44
C ARG A 11 -7.12 -9.25 -6.78
N SER A 12 -7.80 -9.41 -7.93
CA SER A 12 -8.31 -10.71 -8.38
C SER A 12 -7.24 -11.62 -8.98
N GLN A 13 -6.01 -11.14 -9.17
CA GLN A 13 -4.89 -11.89 -9.74
C GLN A 13 -3.65 -11.81 -8.83
N PRO A 14 -3.66 -12.52 -7.68
CA PRO A 14 -2.63 -12.33 -6.67
C PRO A 14 -1.21 -12.69 -7.13
N ALA A 15 -1.08 -13.61 -8.09
CA ALA A 15 0.20 -13.98 -8.69
C ALA A 15 0.86 -12.85 -9.50
N GLU A 16 0.08 -11.89 -9.99
CA GLU A 16 0.60 -10.74 -10.74
C GLU A 16 1.30 -9.71 -9.84
N TRP A 17 0.98 -9.68 -8.54
CA TRP A 17 1.58 -8.73 -7.61
C TRP A 17 3.08 -8.97 -7.49
N HIS A 18 3.48 -10.21 -7.21
CA HIS A 18 4.89 -10.58 -7.13
C HIS A 18 5.62 -10.37 -8.45
N ARG A 19 4.96 -10.66 -9.59
CA ARG A 19 5.56 -10.44 -10.91
C ARG A 19 5.84 -8.95 -11.18
N GLN A 20 5.02 -8.07 -10.61
CA GLN A 20 5.19 -6.62 -10.69
C GLN A 20 6.07 -6.05 -9.57
N GLY A 21 6.69 -6.89 -8.74
CA GLY A 21 7.53 -6.47 -7.61
C GLY A 21 6.74 -5.89 -6.43
N MET A 22 5.43 -6.14 -6.38
CA MET A 22 4.55 -5.74 -5.28
C MET A 22 4.36 -6.92 -4.31
N TRP A 23 4.08 -6.62 -3.04
CA TRP A 23 3.73 -7.64 -2.05
C TRP A 23 2.33 -8.19 -2.24
N HIS A 24 2.09 -9.44 -1.84
CA HIS A 24 0.77 -10.05 -1.94
C HIS A 24 -0.27 -9.25 -1.12
N PRO A 25 -1.55 -9.17 -1.54
CA PRO A 25 -2.58 -8.45 -0.80
C PRO A 25 -2.66 -8.82 0.68
N THR A 26 -2.57 -10.11 1.00
CA THR A 26 -2.59 -10.62 2.39
C THR A 26 -1.40 -10.14 3.21
N GLU A 27 -0.21 -10.02 2.62
CA GLU A 27 0.97 -9.51 3.31
C GLU A 27 0.78 -8.04 3.66
N ILE A 28 0.22 -7.26 2.72
CA ILE A 28 -0.12 -5.85 2.94
C ILE A 28 -1.17 -5.72 4.06
N GLU A 29 -2.20 -6.57 4.07
CA GLU A 29 -3.22 -6.57 5.12
C GLU A 29 -2.62 -6.86 6.51
N MET A 30 -1.72 -7.84 6.62
CA MET A 30 -1.02 -8.13 7.87
C MET A 30 -0.18 -6.95 8.35
N MET A 31 0.54 -6.28 7.44
CA MET A 31 1.32 -5.10 7.78
C MET A 31 0.47 -3.93 8.25
N VAL A 32 -0.67 -3.68 7.59
CA VAL A 32 -1.62 -2.65 8.01
C VAL A 32 -2.19 -2.99 9.39
N HIS A 33 -2.61 -4.23 9.59
CA HIS A 33 -3.14 -4.68 10.87
C HIS A 33 -2.13 -4.48 12.01
N HIS A 34 -0.87 -4.87 11.78
CA HIS A 34 0.21 -4.67 12.75
C HIS A 34 0.42 -3.19 13.08
N ARG A 35 0.49 -2.32 12.06
CA ARG A 35 0.65 -0.86 12.26
C ARG A 35 -0.53 -0.21 12.98
N LEU A 36 -1.74 -0.77 12.85
CA LEU A 36 -2.93 -0.25 13.53
C LEU A 36 -3.01 -0.71 14.99
N LEU A 37 -2.53 -1.92 15.29
CA LEU A 37 -2.53 -2.45 16.66
C LEU A 37 -1.36 -1.93 17.48
N GLU A 38 -0.20 -1.79 16.85
CA GLU A 38 0.93 -1.12 17.48
C GLU A 38 0.70 0.38 17.46
N ASN A 39 1.02 1.07 18.56
CA ASN A 39 0.94 2.52 18.65
C ASN A 39 2.09 3.18 17.88
N VAL A 40 2.23 2.84 16.59
CA VAL A 40 3.27 3.35 15.71
C VAL A 40 2.99 4.84 15.48
N PRO A 41 3.96 5.73 15.75
CA PRO A 41 3.81 7.15 15.47
C PRO A 41 3.43 7.36 13.99
N ALA A 42 2.47 8.26 13.74
CA ALA A 42 2.06 8.57 12.38
C ALA A 42 3.27 9.12 11.59
N GLU A 43 3.55 8.50 10.46
CA GLU A 43 4.55 9.03 9.53
C GLU A 43 4.07 10.38 8.97
N PRO A 44 4.96 11.37 8.80
CA PRO A 44 4.60 12.65 8.20
C PRO A 44 4.06 12.40 6.78
N SER A 45 2.87 12.92 6.52
CA SER A 45 2.27 12.88 5.21
C SER A 45 2.93 13.90 4.29
N TYR A 46 2.79 13.70 2.97
CA TYR A 46 3.25 14.68 1.99
C TYR A 46 2.64 16.08 2.21
N GLY A 47 1.43 16.15 2.78
CA GLY A 47 0.78 17.41 3.11
C GLY A 47 1.43 18.16 4.27
N ASP A 48 2.14 17.48 5.17
CA ASP A 48 2.75 18.10 6.35
C ASP A 48 3.95 18.98 5.99
N PHE A 49 4.61 18.70 4.85
CA PHE A 49 5.70 19.52 4.33
C PHE A 49 5.30 20.95 3.92
N PHE A 50 4.01 21.20 3.73
CA PHE A 50 3.48 22.51 3.31
C PHE A 50 2.70 23.22 4.43
N ARG A 51 2.62 22.64 5.64
CA ARG A 51 1.86 23.20 6.76
C ARG A 51 2.68 24.15 7.64
N THR A 52 3.93 24.42 7.32
CA THR A 52 4.72 25.49 7.94
C THR A 52 4.26 26.85 7.44
N THR A 53 3.24 27.40 8.10
CA THR A 53 2.89 28.83 8.07
C THR A 53 2.55 29.29 9.47
#